data_AF-A0AA97H2I4-F1
#
_entry.id   AF-A0AA97H2I4-F1
#
_cell.length_a   1.000
_cell.length_b   1.000
_cell.length_c   1.000
_cell.angle_alpha   90.00
_cell.angle_beta   90.00
_cell.angle_gamma   90.00
#
_symmetry.space_group_name_H-M   'P 1'
#
loop_
_entity.id
_entity.type
_entity.pdbx_description
1 polymer ?
#
loop_
_entity_poly.entity_id
_entity_poly.type
_entity_poly.pdbx_seq_one_letter_code
_entity_poly.pdbx_strand_id
1 'polypeptide(L)'
;MSDMVPEVLNAALDSLFTPKEPGEREYQGEDGLLYCRSCHTPVQCRVKLWGRDKIVPCLCRCQQEAMAEKKRQDELVERQRKIRQLKATGIQEKHLLEWNFAVAEDNKDIQMAKRYTAPGFFLHISNHKRPVCKIMYIASAILWVDDI
;
A
#
# COMPACT_ATOMS: atom_id res chain seq x y z
N MET A 1 27.33 -14.30 -29.34
CA MET A 1 27.11 -13.07 -30.11
C MET A 1 25.63 -13.05 -30.45
N SER A 2 24.88 -12.14 -29.81
CA SER A 2 23.45 -11.81 -30.01
C SER A 2 22.43 -12.96 -30.04
N ASP A 3 21.68 -13.06 -28.95
CA ASP A 3 20.56 -13.97 -28.73
C ASP A 3 19.53 -13.92 -29.88
N MET A 4 19.26 -15.09 -30.48
CA MET A 4 18.11 -15.29 -31.37
C MET A 4 16.85 -15.27 -30.51
N VAL A 5 16.24 -14.09 -30.36
CA VAL A 5 14.84 -14.03 -29.93
C VAL A 5 13.99 -14.55 -31.08
N PRO A 6 13.15 -15.59 -30.86
CA PRO A 6 12.31 -16.15 -31.91
C PRO A 6 11.54 -15.03 -32.61
N GLU A 7 11.55 -15.01 -33.95
CA GLU A 7 10.84 -13.99 -34.74
C GLU A 7 9.37 -13.89 -34.36
N VAL A 8 8.78 -15.03 -33.98
CA VAL A 8 7.40 -15.13 -33.45
C VAL A 8 7.21 -14.26 -32.19
N LEU A 9 8.18 -14.23 -31.28
CA LEU A 9 8.12 -13.44 -30.05
C LEU A 9 8.23 -11.94 -30.34
N ASN A 10 9.10 -11.58 -31.29
CA ASN A 10 9.25 -10.20 -31.77
C ASN A 10 7.96 -9.69 -32.45
N ALA A 11 7.37 -10.50 -33.33
CA ALA A 11 6.11 -10.17 -34.01
C ALA A 11 4.93 -10.02 -33.01
N ALA A 12 4.91 -10.85 -31.97
CA ALA A 12 3.93 -10.72 -30.89
C ALA A 12 4.08 -9.41 -30.12
N LEU A 13 5.31 -8.99 -29.77
CA LEU A 13 5.53 -7.69 -29.13
C LEU A 13 5.11 -6.52 -30.03
N ASP A 14 5.40 -6.59 -31.32
CA ASP A 14 5.08 -5.51 -32.25
C ASP A 14 3.57 -5.33 -32.43
N SER A 15 2.81 -6.43 -32.37
CA SER A 15 1.35 -6.39 -32.37
C SER A 15 0.79 -5.76 -31.09
N LEU A 16 1.40 -6.03 -29.93
CA LEU A 16 0.98 -5.50 -28.62
C LEU A 16 1.29 -4.01 -28.44
N PHE A 17 2.41 -3.54 -29.02
CA PHE A 17 2.93 -2.18 -28.85
C PHE A 17 2.81 -1.32 -30.11
N THR A 18 1.81 -1.61 -30.95
CA THR A 18 1.48 -0.76 -32.10
C THR A 18 1.26 0.69 -31.66
N PRO A 19 1.90 1.68 -32.32
CA PRO A 19 1.64 3.08 -32.05
C PRO A 19 0.15 3.37 -32.26
N LYS A 20 -0.51 3.87 -31.22
CA LYS A 20 -1.92 4.27 -31.28
C LYS A 20 -2.02 5.73 -31.68
N GLU A 21 -3.12 6.05 -32.36
CA GLU A 21 -3.50 7.44 -32.60
C GLU A 21 -3.71 8.17 -31.25
N PRO A 22 -3.34 9.45 -31.15
CA PRO A 22 -3.50 10.23 -29.92
C PRO A 22 -4.97 10.29 -29.52
N GLY A 23 -5.28 9.87 -28.29
CA GLY A 23 -6.63 10.05 -27.73
C GLY A 23 -6.94 11.52 -27.40
N GLU A 24 -8.18 11.81 -27.02
CA GLU A 24 -8.63 13.18 -26.70
C GLU A 24 -7.79 13.89 -25.63
N ARG A 25 -7.27 13.14 -24.65
CA ARG A 25 -6.44 13.65 -23.55
C ARG A 25 -4.94 13.57 -23.81
N GLU A 26 -4.55 13.21 -25.02
CA GLU A 26 -3.18 13.00 -25.45
C GLU A 26 -2.83 13.91 -26.62
N TYR A 27 -1.55 14.28 -26.73
CA TYR A 27 -1.02 15.02 -27.86
C TYR A 27 0.33 14.44 -28.27
N GLN A 28 0.67 14.56 -29.55
CA GLN A 28 1.97 14.12 -30.06
C GLN A 28 3.03 15.19 -29.80
N GLY A 29 4.14 14.80 -29.19
CA GLY A 29 5.33 15.63 -28.98
C GLY A 29 6.25 15.67 -30.20
N GLU A 30 7.21 16.59 -30.19
CA GLU A 30 8.22 16.75 -31.26
C GLU A 30 9.16 15.53 -31.40
N ASP A 31 9.29 14.75 -30.33
CA ASP A 31 10.08 13.52 -30.25
C ASP A 31 9.36 12.28 -30.83
N GLY A 32 8.11 12.46 -31.28
CA GLY A 32 7.25 11.41 -31.80
C GLY A 32 6.59 10.55 -30.71
N LEU A 33 6.68 10.93 -29.43
CA LEU A 33 5.99 10.26 -28.33
C LEU A 33 4.66 10.95 -28.02
N LEU A 34 3.72 10.20 -27.46
CA LEU A 34 2.49 10.76 -26.92
C LEU A 34 2.67 11.31 -25.50
N TYR A 35 2.03 12.45 -25.23
CA TYR A 35 2.05 13.17 -23.97
C TYR A 35 0.65 13.40 -23.43
N CYS A 36 0.52 13.39 -22.11
CA CYS A 36 -0.74 13.72 -21.43
C CYS A 36 -0.99 15.24 -21.47
N ARG A 37 -2.16 15.67 -21.93
CA ARG A 37 -2.56 17.10 -21.95
C ARG A 37 -2.67 17.74 -20.57
N SER A 38 -2.89 16.95 -19.52
CA SER A 38 -3.14 17.48 -18.16
C SER A 38 -1.86 17.66 -17.34
N CYS A 39 -0.89 16.76 -17.46
CA CYS A 39 0.36 16.83 -16.70
C CYS A 39 1.62 17.04 -17.55
N HIS A 40 1.48 17.05 -18.87
CA HIS A 40 2.59 17.21 -19.83
C HIS A 40 3.74 16.21 -19.66
N THR A 41 3.48 15.07 -19.02
CA THR A 41 4.42 13.96 -18.95
C THR A 41 4.14 12.95 -20.08
N PRO A 42 5.17 12.23 -20.55
CA PRO A 42 4.99 11.22 -21.58
C PRO A 42 4.03 10.11 -21.11
N VAL A 43 3.15 9.67 -22.01
CA VAL A 43 2.35 8.43 -21.88
C VAL A 43 2.96 7.28 -22.69
N GLN A 44 4.05 7.54 -23.41
CA GLN A 44 4.82 6.56 -24.16
C GLN A 44 6.31 6.75 -23.87
N CYS A 45 7.03 5.64 -23.80
CA CYS A 45 8.43 5.61 -23.45
C CYS A 45 9.18 4.72 -24.44
N ARG A 46 10.40 5.13 -24.82
CA ARG A 46 11.26 4.33 -25.70
C ARG A 46 12.12 3.41 -24.84
N VAL A 47 11.96 2.10 -25.02
CA VAL A 47 12.69 1.07 -24.28
C VAL A 47 13.40 0.15 -25.25
N LYS A 48 14.60 -0.31 -24.87
CA LYS A 48 15.33 -1.29 -25.67
C LYS A 48 14.92 -2.70 -25.22
N LEU A 49 14.10 -3.35 -26.03
CA LEU A 49 13.67 -4.73 -25.83
C LEU A 49 14.34 -5.60 -26.89
N TRP A 50 15.10 -6.60 -26.44
CA TRP A 50 15.76 -7.59 -27.30
C TRP A 50 16.62 -6.97 -28.42
N GLY A 51 17.38 -5.93 -28.08
CA GLY A 51 18.30 -5.27 -29.01
C GLY A 51 17.63 -4.32 -30.01
N ARG A 52 16.31 -4.10 -29.93
CA ARG A 52 15.57 -3.14 -30.75
C ARG A 52 14.90 -2.08 -29.88
N ASP A 53 14.87 -0.85 -30.36
CA ASP A 53 14.12 0.22 -29.69
C ASP A 53 12.63 0.05 -29.99
N LYS A 54 11.81 0.04 -28.94
CA LYS A 54 10.36 -0.11 -29.00
C LYS A 54 9.70 1.01 -28.21
N ILE A 55 8.60 1.53 -28.73
CA ILE A 55 7.77 2.51 -28.04
C ILE A 55 6.70 1.73 -27.29
N VAL A 56 6.66 1.86 -25.97
CA VAL A 56 5.69 1.19 -25.11
C VAL A 56 4.87 2.21 -24.34
N PRO A 57 3.60 1.92 -24.00
CA PRO A 57 2.83 2.77 -23.09
C PRO A 57 3.51 2.85 -21.72
N CYS A 58 3.54 4.05 -21.14
CA CYS A 58 3.98 4.27 -19.77
C CYS A 58 2.98 5.18 -19.03
N LEU A 59 2.99 5.11 -17.71
CA LEU A 59 2.02 5.85 -16.89
C LEU A 59 2.43 7.32 -16.83
N CYS A 60 1.52 8.22 -17.19
CA CYS A 60 1.73 9.64 -16.93
C CYS A 60 1.63 9.95 -15.43
N ARG A 61 2.09 11.13 -15.00
CA ARG A 61 2.07 11.52 -13.58
C ARG A 61 0.67 11.41 -12.95
N CYS A 62 -0.37 11.88 -13.65
CA CYS A 62 -1.75 11.77 -13.15
C CYS A 62 -2.19 10.32 -12.93
N GLN A 63 -1.80 9.40 -13.83
CA GLN A 63 -2.14 7.99 -13.71
C GLN A 63 -1.35 7.32 -12.57
N GLN A 64 -0.07 7.69 -12.40
CA GLN A 64 0.75 7.21 -11.29
C GLN A 64 0.16 7.64 -9.95
N GLU A 65 -0.22 8.91 -9.81
CA GLU A 65 -0.85 9.45 -8.60
C GLU A 65 -2.19 8.76 -8.30
N ALA A 66 -3.05 8.60 -9.31
CA ALA A 66 -4.33 7.91 -9.16
C ALA A 66 -4.16 6.45 -8.73
N MET A 67 -3.18 5.74 -9.31
CA MET A 67 -2.87 4.36 -8.92
C MET A 67 -2.28 4.28 -7.51
N ALA A 68 -1.40 5.21 -7.15
CA ALA A 68 -0.81 5.28 -5.82
C ALA A 68 -1.87 5.57 -4.75
N GLU A 69 -2.79 6.48 -5.01
CA GLU A 69 -3.89 6.78 -4.08
C GLU A 69 -4.82 5.58 -3.92
N LYS A 70 -5.23 4.95 -5.02
CA LYS A 70 -6.02 3.72 -4.96
C LYS A 70 -5.32 2.62 -4.15
N LYS A 71 -4.02 2.43 -4.37
CA LYS A 71 -3.22 1.46 -3.62
C LYS A 71 -3.21 1.76 -2.12
N ARG A 72 -3.05 3.04 -1.73
CA ARG A 72 -3.11 3.45 -0.31
C ARG A 72 -4.48 3.14 0.31
N GLN A 73 -5.57 3.44 -0.40
CA GLN A 73 -6.92 3.13 0.06
C GLN A 73 -7.12 1.62 0.22
N ASP A 74 -6.69 0.83 -0.76
CA ASP A 74 -6.77 -0.64 -0.71
C ASP A 74 -5.95 -1.21 0.45
N GLU A 75 -4.75 -0.68 0.70
CA GLU A 75 -3.89 -1.06 1.83
C GLU A 75 -4.55 -0.74 3.19
N LEU A 76 -5.21 0.42 3.32
CA LEU A 76 -5.96 0.78 4.53
C LEU A 76 -7.15 -0.15 4.76
N VAL A 77 -7.90 -0.49 3.71
CA VAL A 77 -9.04 -1.41 3.80
C VAL A 77 -8.60 -2.82 4.17
N GLU A 78 -7.51 -3.33 3.56
CA GLU A 78 -6.96 -4.65 3.89
C GLU A 78 -6.39 -4.68 5.30
N ARG A 79 -5.71 -3.61 5.74
CA ARG A 79 -5.28 -3.44 7.13
C ARG A 79 -6.48 -3.54 8.07
N GLN A 80 -7.52 -2.74 7.86
CA GLN A 80 -8.74 -2.79 8.67
C GLN A 80 -9.45 -4.15 8.64
N ARG A 81 -9.44 -4.84 7.50
CA ARG A 81 -9.98 -6.21 7.40
C ARG A 81 -9.18 -7.17 8.28
N LYS A 82 -7.85 -7.11 8.22
CA LYS A 82 -6.96 -7.95 9.04
C LYS A 82 -7.16 -7.68 10.53
N ILE A 83 -7.26 -6.42 10.93
CA ILE A 83 -7.57 -6.00 12.31
C ILE A 83 -8.89 -6.63 12.77
N ARG A 84 -9.96 -6.49 11.98
CA ARG A 84 -11.27 -7.07 12.28
C ARG A 84 -11.21 -8.60 12.40
N GLN A 85 -10.48 -9.26 11.53
CA GLN A 85 -10.29 -10.71 11.59
C GLN A 85 -9.58 -11.13 12.87
N LEU A 86 -8.47 -10.46 13.21
CA LEU A 86 -7.72 -10.74 14.44
C LEU A 86 -8.59 -10.54 15.68
N LYS A 87 -9.34 -9.43 15.74
CA LYS A 87 -10.31 -9.15 16.81
C LYS A 87 -11.36 -10.27 16.93
N ALA A 88 -11.96 -10.69 15.83
CA ALA A 88 -12.95 -11.77 15.84
C ALA A 88 -12.39 -13.12 16.29
N THR A 89 -11.12 -13.41 15.98
CA THR A 89 -10.47 -14.68 16.41
C THR A 89 -9.96 -14.64 17.85
N GLY A 90 -9.50 -13.48 18.33
CA GLY A 90 -8.85 -13.33 19.64
C GLY A 90 -9.78 -12.91 20.78
N ILE A 91 -10.91 -12.26 20.47
CA ILE A 91 -11.82 -11.68 21.47
C ILE A 91 -13.13 -12.47 21.44
N GLN A 92 -13.39 -13.23 22.50
CA GLN A 92 -14.60 -14.07 22.61
C GLN A 92 -15.85 -13.24 22.94
N GLU A 93 -15.71 -12.17 23.72
CA GLU A 93 -16.82 -11.35 24.18
C GLU A 93 -17.03 -10.13 23.27
N LYS A 94 -18.18 -10.07 22.60
CA LYS A 94 -18.48 -9.05 21.58
C LYS A 94 -18.40 -7.61 22.10
N HIS A 95 -18.74 -7.36 23.37
CA HIS A 95 -18.71 -6.02 23.94
C HIS A 95 -17.29 -5.46 24.10
N LEU A 96 -16.26 -6.30 24.08
CA LEU A 96 -14.85 -5.89 24.12
C LEU A 96 -14.31 -5.48 22.74
N LEU A 97 -15.04 -5.78 21.65
CA LEU A 97 -14.61 -5.43 20.28
C LEU A 97 -14.65 -3.93 20.00
N GLU A 98 -15.58 -3.22 20.66
CA GLU A 98 -15.81 -1.78 20.51
C GLU A 98 -14.99 -0.95 21.51
N TRP A 99 -14.37 -1.62 22.50
CA TRP A 99 -13.60 -0.97 23.54
C TRP A 99 -12.28 -0.42 22.98
N ASN A 100 -12.06 0.88 23.13
CA ASN A 100 -10.87 1.59 22.67
C ASN A 100 -10.52 2.72 23.64
N PHE A 101 -9.33 3.32 23.50
CA PHE A 101 -8.88 4.39 24.40
C PHE A 101 -9.72 5.67 24.39
N ALA A 102 -10.55 5.90 23.37
CA ALA A 102 -11.47 7.04 23.32
C ALA A 102 -12.76 6.77 24.12
N VAL A 103 -13.14 5.49 24.27
CA VAL A 103 -14.33 5.07 25.03
C VAL A 103 -14.00 4.75 26.50
N ALA A 104 -12.73 4.40 26.79
CA ALA A 104 -12.29 4.11 28.14
C ALA A 104 -12.30 5.35 29.04
N GLU A 105 -12.74 5.18 30.29
CA GLU A 105 -12.66 6.23 31.32
C GLU A 105 -11.20 6.56 31.62
N ASP A 106 -10.87 7.85 31.69
CA ASP A 106 -9.49 8.29 31.90
C ASP A 106 -9.07 8.09 33.36
N ASN A 107 -8.49 6.93 33.61
CA ASN A 107 -7.92 6.56 34.91
C ASN A 107 -6.39 6.41 34.81
N LYS A 108 -5.72 6.25 35.96
CA LYS A 108 -4.26 6.12 36.02
C LYS A 108 -3.72 4.93 35.20
N ASP A 109 -4.49 3.86 35.11
CA ASP A 109 -4.10 2.65 34.36
C ASP A 109 -4.19 2.87 32.84
N ILE A 110 -5.24 3.55 32.38
CA ILE A 110 -5.42 3.95 30.98
C ILE A 110 -4.36 4.97 30.56
N GLN A 111 -4.04 5.95 31.42
CA GLN A 111 -2.95 6.89 31.18
C GLN A 111 -1.59 6.19 31.11
N MET A 112 -1.36 5.19 31.95
CA MET A 112 -0.14 4.38 31.91
C MET A 112 -0.08 3.53 30.63
N ALA A 113 -1.18 2.89 30.22
CA ALA A 113 -1.28 2.14 28.97
C ALA A 113 -1.02 3.01 27.73
N LYS A 114 -1.58 4.24 27.68
CA LYS A 114 -1.31 5.22 26.60
C LYS A 114 0.18 5.56 26.48
N ARG A 115 0.94 5.60 27.58
CA ARG A 115 2.41 5.83 27.55
C ARG A 115 3.17 4.64 26.97
N TYR A 116 2.66 3.41 27.15
CA TYR A 116 3.29 2.21 26.62
C TYR A 116 3.11 2.03 25.10
N THR A 117 2.02 2.56 24.52
CA THR A 117 1.77 2.50 23.06
C THR A 117 2.34 3.71 22.30
N ALA A 118 2.90 4.70 23.00
CA ALA A 118 3.51 5.85 22.36
C ALA A 118 4.83 5.47 21.64
N PRO A 119 5.05 5.95 20.40
CA PRO A 119 6.27 5.67 19.66
C PRO A 119 7.49 6.27 20.39
N GLY A 120 8.37 5.40 20.90
CA GLY A 120 9.60 5.77 21.60
C GLY A 120 9.83 5.14 22.98
N PHE A 121 8.86 4.41 23.54
CA PHE A 121 8.98 3.80 24.87
C PHE A 121 9.23 2.27 24.80
N PHE A 122 10.30 1.86 24.12
CA PHE A 122 10.74 0.47 24.09
C PHE A 122 12.05 0.29 24.86
N LEU A 123 12.05 0.53 26.17
CA LEU A 123 13.13 0.03 27.01
C LEU A 123 12.62 -0.31 28.42
N HIS A 124 12.98 -1.52 28.84
CA HIS A 124 12.73 -2.17 30.12
C HIS A 124 11.35 -2.80 30.40
N ILE A 125 11.23 -4.06 29.98
CA ILE A 125 10.49 -5.07 30.74
C ILE A 125 11.52 -5.91 31.52
N SER A 126 11.76 -5.55 32.79
CA SER A 126 12.37 -6.48 33.75
C SER A 126 11.31 -6.84 34.79
N ASN A 127 10.88 -8.10 34.72
CA ASN A 127 10.40 -8.95 35.82
C ASN A 127 9.61 -8.24 36.94
N HIS A 128 8.28 -8.29 36.88
CA HIS A 128 7.48 -8.23 38.11
C HIS A 128 6.36 -9.29 38.11
N LYS A 129 6.47 -10.19 39.08
CA LYS A 129 5.47 -11.19 39.46
C LYS A 129 4.22 -10.51 40.05
N ARG A 130 3.05 -11.11 39.77
CA ARG A 130 1.68 -10.91 40.33
C ARG A 130 0.78 -9.92 39.56
N PRO A 131 -0.54 -9.90 39.85
CA PRO A 131 -1.65 -10.33 39.00
C PRO A 131 -2.07 -9.32 37.90
N VAL A 132 -1.15 -8.47 37.43
CA VAL A 132 -1.35 -7.55 36.30
C VAL A 132 -1.42 -8.27 34.95
N CYS A 133 -1.22 -9.59 34.91
CA CYS A 133 -1.18 -10.39 33.70
C CYS A 133 -2.51 -10.42 32.92
N LYS A 134 -3.68 -10.19 33.53
CA LYS A 134 -4.96 -10.20 32.78
C LYS A 134 -5.25 -8.87 32.07
N ILE A 135 -4.97 -7.73 32.73
CA ILE A 135 -5.18 -6.39 32.14
C ILE A 135 -4.13 -6.14 31.03
N MET A 136 -2.89 -6.59 31.23
CA MET A 136 -1.86 -6.52 30.19
C MET A 136 -2.16 -7.41 28.99
N TYR A 137 -2.75 -8.60 29.17
CA TYR A 137 -3.06 -9.51 28.06
C TYR A 137 -4.18 -8.96 27.16
N ILE A 138 -5.18 -8.30 27.76
CA ILE A 138 -6.26 -7.64 27.02
C ILE A 138 -5.74 -6.35 26.35
N ALA A 139 -4.93 -5.54 27.04
CA ALA A 139 -4.31 -4.35 26.45
C ALA A 139 -3.34 -4.72 25.31
N SER A 140 -2.53 -5.78 25.45
CA SER A 140 -1.66 -6.26 24.39
C SER A 140 -2.41 -6.95 23.25
N ALA A 141 -3.60 -7.49 23.46
CA ALA A 141 -4.39 -8.11 22.39
C ALA A 141 -5.28 -7.11 21.65
N ILE A 142 -5.78 -6.07 22.34
CA ILE A 142 -6.64 -5.03 21.77
C ILE A 142 -5.79 -3.92 21.13
N LEU A 143 -4.75 -3.44 21.80
CA LEU A 143 -3.94 -2.30 21.31
C LEU A 143 -2.94 -2.70 20.22
N TRP A 144 -2.40 -3.92 20.29
CA TRP A 144 -1.48 -4.41 19.25
C TRP A 144 -2.18 -4.68 17.91
N VAL A 145 -3.50 -4.85 17.94
CA VAL A 145 -4.31 -5.05 16.73
C VAL A 145 -4.77 -3.72 16.15
N ASP A 146 -4.97 -2.66 16.95
CA ASP A 146 -5.33 -1.34 16.41
C ASP A 146 -4.11 -0.49 15.96
N ASP A 147 -2.89 -0.79 16.45
CA ASP A 147 -1.65 -0.08 16.10
C ASP A 147 -0.78 -0.77 14.99
N ILE A 148 -1.11 -1.98 14.52
CA ILE A 148 -0.51 -2.65 13.32
C ILE A 148 -1.22 -2.24 12.06
#